data_AF-A0A497B390-F1
#
_entry.id   AF-A0A497B390-F1
#
_cell.length_a   1.000
_cell.length_b   1.000
_cell.length_c   1.000
_cell.angle_alpha   90.00
_cell.angle_beta   90.00
_cell.angle_gamma   90.00
#
_symmetry.space_group_name_H-M   'P 1'
#
loop_
_entity.id
_entity.type
_entity.pdbx_description
1 polymer ?
#
loop_
_entity_poly.entity_id
_entity_poly.type
_entity_poly.pdbx_seq_one_letter_code
_entity_poly.pdbx_strand_id
1 'polypeptide(L)'
;MPSVTADQIRKRLGLTAADISDEDVLAFRDEAAAWLSEEIDKTLNAEDCTEAEANAIRNLAAIYCYCKVSGGSAVGLDFSVGDLRVSPNAGKQLEFLKGQVERFIARHKRFGIIFSEAP
;
A
#
# COMPACT_ATOMS: atom_id res chain seq x y z
N MET A 1 -3.68 18.47 5.74
CA MET A 1 -3.99 17.08 5.37
C MET A 1 -3.24 16.10 6.27
N PRO A 2 -3.69 14.83 6.39
CA PRO A 2 -2.90 13.77 7.01
C PRO A 2 -1.70 13.41 6.13
N SER A 3 -0.50 13.40 6.71
CA SER A 3 0.71 12.89 6.06
C SER A 3 0.92 11.41 6.39
N VAL A 4 1.45 10.65 5.42
CA VAL A 4 1.83 9.25 5.62
C VAL A 4 3.27 9.21 6.13
N THR A 5 3.45 8.79 7.39
CA THR A 5 4.76 8.66 8.03
C THR A 5 5.20 7.20 8.15
N ALA A 6 6.52 6.97 8.19
CA ALA A 6 7.09 5.64 8.30
C ALA A 6 6.63 4.88 9.57
N ASP A 7 6.45 5.57 10.70
CA ASP A 7 5.95 4.97 11.94
C ASP A 7 4.53 4.38 11.77
N GLN A 8 3.64 5.10 11.06
CA GLN A 8 2.28 4.64 10.82
C GLN A 8 2.25 3.37 9.95
N ILE A 9 3.13 3.29 8.94
CA ILE A 9 3.25 2.12 8.06
C ILE A 9 3.78 0.93 8.85
N ARG A 10 4.82 1.13 9.65
CA ARG A 10 5.43 0.08 10.48
C ARG A 10 4.46 -0.49 11.50
N LYS A 11 3.78 0.38 12.26
CA LYS A 11 2.79 -0.02 13.27
C LYS A 11 1.65 -0.87 12.69
N ARG A 12 1.33 -0.71 11.41
CA ARG A 12 0.22 -1.40 10.76
C ARG A 12 0.40 -2.92 10.71
N LEU A 13 1.64 -3.38 10.59
CA LEU A 13 1.99 -4.80 10.55
C LEU A 13 2.87 -5.23 11.73
N GLY A 14 3.01 -4.36 12.74
CA GLY A 14 3.86 -4.62 13.91
C GLY A 14 5.36 -4.63 13.59
N LEU A 15 5.77 -3.98 12.50
CA LEU A 15 7.17 -3.80 12.15
C LEU A 15 7.80 -2.72 13.03
N THR A 16 9.11 -2.79 13.19
CA THR A 16 9.90 -1.80 13.91
C THR A 16 10.98 -1.20 13.02
N ALA A 17 11.63 -0.14 13.49
CA ALA A 17 12.78 0.43 12.79
C ALA A 17 13.99 -0.53 12.73
N ALA A 18 13.98 -1.62 13.53
CA ALA A 18 15.00 -2.66 13.46
C ALA A 18 14.77 -3.63 12.28
N ASP A 19 13.52 -3.77 11.82
CA ASP A 19 13.16 -4.63 10.69
C ASP A 19 13.45 -3.93 9.36
N ILE A 20 13.15 -2.63 9.29
CA ILE A 20 13.26 -1.83 8.07
C ILE A 20 13.57 -0.36 8.38
N SER A 21 14.56 0.21 7.69
CA SER A 21 14.99 1.60 7.82
C SER A 21 13.92 2.59 7.34
N ASP A 22 13.92 3.82 7.84
CA ASP A 22 12.88 4.81 7.47
C ASP A 22 13.04 5.25 6.02
N GLU A 23 14.26 5.28 5.51
CA GLU A 23 14.54 5.46 4.08
C GLU A 23 13.79 4.43 3.21
N ASP A 24 13.89 3.13 3.53
CA ASP A 24 13.22 2.06 2.78
C ASP A 24 11.70 2.19 2.90
N VAL A 25 11.18 2.46 4.10
CA VAL A 25 9.73 2.63 4.30
C VAL A 25 9.20 3.83 3.49
N LEU A 26 9.94 4.93 3.44
CA LEU A 26 9.58 6.11 2.66
C LEU A 26 9.72 5.86 1.16
N ALA A 27 10.71 5.07 0.73
CA ALA A 27 10.83 4.63 -0.66
C ALA A 27 9.63 3.77 -1.07
N PHE A 28 9.23 2.79 -0.25
CA PHE A 28 8.04 1.97 -0.50
C PHE A 28 6.74 2.79 -0.44
N ARG A 29 6.68 3.82 0.41
CA ARG A 29 5.56 4.77 0.43
C ARG A 29 5.44 5.49 -0.91
N ASP A 30 6.55 5.98 -1.44
CA ASP A 30 6.58 6.73 -2.70
C ASP A 30 6.25 5.82 -3.89
N GLU A 31 6.82 4.62 -3.93
CA GLU A 31 6.51 3.60 -4.93
C GLU A 31 5.03 3.19 -4.88
N ALA A 32 4.48 2.97 -3.69
CA ALA A 32 3.06 2.68 -3.50
C ALA A 32 2.17 3.85 -3.97
N ALA A 33 2.56 5.09 -3.71
CA ALA A 33 1.82 6.27 -4.15
C ALA A 33 1.88 6.43 -5.67
N ALA A 34 3.05 6.24 -6.29
CA ALA A 34 3.24 6.28 -7.73
C ALA A 34 2.40 5.19 -8.42
N TRP A 35 2.50 3.94 -7.97
CA TRP A 35 1.74 2.83 -8.53
C TRP A 35 0.22 3.04 -8.39
N LEU A 36 -0.24 3.47 -7.21
CA LEU A 36 -1.65 3.80 -7.03
C LEU A 36 -2.09 4.93 -7.94
N SER A 37 -1.24 5.95 -8.15
CA SER A 37 -1.53 7.08 -9.02
C SER A 37 -1.76 6.66 -10.46
N GLU A 38 -0.94 5.74 -10.96
CA GLU A 38 -1.10 5.15 -12.30
C GLU A 38 -2.40 4.33 -12.38
N GLU A 39 -2.73 3.55 -11.34
CA GLU A 39 -3.94 2.72 -11.35
C GLU A 39 -5.26 3.51 -11.30
N ILE A 40 -5.27 4.65 -10.63
CA ILE A 40 -6.46 5.51 -10.51
C ILE A 40 -6.46 6.71 -11.48
N ASP A 41 -5.45 6.80 -12.35
CA ASP A 41 -5.22 7.94 -13.26
C ASP A 41 -5.26 9.30 -12.54
N LYS A 42 -4.65 9.38 -11.36
CA LYS A 42 -4.65 10.59 -10.51
C LYS A 42 -3.38 10.68 -9.68
N THR A 43 -2.75 11.85 -9.65
CA THR A 43 -1.57 12.10 -8.81
C THR A 43 -1.91 12.00 -7.32
N LEU A 44 -1.30 11.04 -6.63
CA LEU A 44 -1.38 10.87 -5.18
C LEU A 44 -0.10 11.40 -4.53
N ASN A 45 -0.25 12.38 -3.65
CA ASN A 45 0.85 12.88 -2.84
C ASN A 45 0.75 12.29 -1.44
N ALA A 46 1.72 11.47 -1.03
CA ALA A 46 1.73 10.88 0.31
C ALA A 46 1.91 11.91 1.46
N GLU A 47 2.29 13.14 1.12
CA GLU A 47 2.38 14.29 2.04
C GLU A 47 1.10 15.12 2.07
N ASP A 48 0.32 15.11 0.98
CA ASP A 48 -0.91 15.87 0.81
C ASP A 48 -1.99 15.00 0.16
N CYS A 49 -2.62 14.16 0.97
CA CYS A 49 -3.64 13.22 0.54
C CYS A 49 -4.85 13.24 1.47
N THR A 50 -6.01 12.84 0.95
CA THR A 50 -7.18 12.59 1.79
C THR A 50 -6.96 11.38 2.70
N GLU A 51 -7.76 11.23 3.74
CA GLU A 51 -7.66 10.06 4.64
C GLU A 51 -7.79 8.73 3.89
N ALA A 52 -8.62 8.66 2.86
CA ALA A 52 -8.81 7.45 2.06
C ALA A 52 -7.54 7.09 1.26
N GLU A 53 -6.95 8.08 0.59
CA GLU A 53 -5.71 7.94 -0.18
C GLU A 53 -4.53 7.59 0.75
N ALA A 54 -4.39 8.32 1.86
CA ALA A 54 -3.38 8.05 2.88
C ALA A 54 -3.49 6.62 3.42
N ASN A 55 -4.71 6.13 3.62
CA ASN A 55 -4.94 4.77 4.10
C ASN A 55 -4.59 3.71 3.03
N ALA A 56 -4.89 3.96 1.75
CA ALA A 56 -4.50 3.07 0.66
C ALA A 56 -2.97 2.99 0.51
N ILE A 57 -2.28 4.14 0.48
CA ILE A 57 -0.82 4.22 0.40
C ILE A 57 -0.18 3.53 1.60
N ARG A 58 -0.64 3.81 2.83
CA ARG A 58 -0.15 3.16 4.05
C ARG A 58 -0.30 1.64 3.98
N ASN A 59 -1.45 1.16 3.51
CA ASN A 59 -1.71 -0.28 3.44
C ASN A 59 -0.78 -0.96 2.43
N LEU A 60 -0.61 -0.37 1.24
CA LEU A 60 0.25 -0.92 0.20
C LEU A 60 1.74 -0.86 0.60
N ALA A 61 2.20 0.28 1.12
CA ALA A 61 3.56 0.43 1.64
C ALA A 61 3.84 -0.56 2.79
N ALA A 62 2.87 -0.82 3.66
CA ALA A 62 3.03 -1.79 4.73
C ALA A 62 3.24 -3.20 4.17
N ILE A 63 2.46 -3.62 3.16
CA ILE A 63 2.63 -4.91 2.48
C ILE A 63 4.05 -5.04 1.92
N TYR A 64 4.56 -4.00 1.25
CA TYR A 64 5.93 -4.01 0.69
C TYR A 64 6.98 -4.16 1.79
N CYS A 65 6.87 -3.38 2.86
CA CYS A 65 7.77 -3.47 4.00
C CYS A 65 7.78 -4.88 4.60
N TYR A 66 6.60 -5.48 4.76
CA TYR A 66 6.47 -6.82 5.33
C TYR A 66 7.04 -7.90 4.41
N CYS A 67 6.78 -7.80 3.10
CA CYS A 67 7.38 -8.71 2.12
C CYS A 67 8.91 -8.61 2.13
N LYS A 68 9.46 -7.39 2.16
CA LYS A 68 10.91 -7.17 2.23
C LYS A 68 11.53 -7.82 3.47
N VAL A 69 10.94 -7.60 4.65
CA VAL A 69 11.41 -8.15 5.93
C VAL A 69 11.27 -9.67 5.96
N SER A 70 10.21 -10.21 5.38
CA SER A 70 9.97 -11.66 5.31
C SER A 70 10.85 -12.37 4.27
N GLY A 71 11.76 -11.67 3.57
CA GLY A 71 12.58 -12.23 2.49
C GLY A 71 11.79 -12.55 1.22
N GLY A 72 10.61 -11.96 1.07
CA GLY A 72 9.78 -12.02 -0.13
C GLY A 72 10.05 -10.86 -1.09
N SER A 73 9.22 -10.78 -2.14
CA SER A 73 9.24 -9.70 -3.12
C SER A 73 7.81 -9.21 -3.35
N ALA A 74 7.63 -7.91 -3.49
CA ALA A 74 6.32 -7.31 -3.76
C ALA A 74 6.45 -6.24 -4.83
N VAL A 75 5.56 -6.30 -5.83
CA VAL A 75 5.42 -5.30 -6.89
C VAL A 75 3.93 -5.10 -7.18
N GLY A 76 3.41 -3.93 -6.82
CA GLY A 76 1.99 -3.61 -6.92
C GLY A 76 1.12 -4.46 -5.98
N LEU A 77 0.05 -5.03 -6.52
CA LEU A 77 -0.79 -5.98 -5.79
C LEU A 77 -0.28 -7.42 -5.85
N ASP A 78 0.77 -7.68 -6.63
CA ASP A 78 1.41 -8.98 -6.72
C ASP A 78 2.56 -9.04 -5.71
N PHE A 79 2.38 -9.84 -4.66
CA PHE A 79 3.39 -9.99 -3.63
C PHE A 79 3.56 -11.44 -3.26
N SER A 80 4.82 -11.85 -3.18
CA SER A 80 5.27 -13.13 -2.66
C SER A 80 5.91 -12.88 -1.30
N VAL A 81 5.42 -13.57 -0.28
CA VAL A 81 6.07 -13.59 1.02
C VAL A 81 7.08 -14.74 1.03
N GLY A 82 8.34 -14.45 1.41
CA GLY A 82 9.38 -15.47 1.54
C GLY A 82 9.07 -16.45 2.68
N ASP A 83 9.74 -17.60 2.67
CA ASP A 83 9.60 -18.77 3.57
C ASP A 83 9.94 -18.46 5.05
N LEU A 84 9.35 -17.43 5.62
CA LEU A 84 9.59 -16.97 6.98
C LEU A 84 8.28 -17.04 7.75
N ARG A 85 7.83 -18.30 7.97
CA ARG A 85 6.76 -18.69 8.91
C ARG A 85 5.70 -17.60 9.08
N VAL A 86 5.02 -17.25 7.99
CA VAL A 86 3.89 -16.31 8.04
C VAL A 86 2.88 -16.93 8.98
N SER A 87 2.75 -16.34 10.17
CA SER A 87 1.69 -16.72 11.07
C SER A 87 0.37 -16.61 10.30
N PRO A 88 -0.56 -17.56 10.39
CA PRO A 88 -1.81 -17.54 9.59
C PRO A 88 -2.61 -16.23 9.77
N ASN A 89 -2.38 -15.50 10.86
CA ASN A 89 -2.90 -14.15 11.09
C ASN A 89 -2.32 -13.08 10.14
N ALA A 90 -1.02 -13.13 9.84
CA ALA A 90 -0.38 -12.14 8.97
C ALA A 90 -0.84 -12.29 7.52
N GLY A 91 -1.05 -13.52 7.03
CA GLY A 91 -1.64 -13.78 5.72
C GLY A 91 -3.05 -13.17 5.59
N LYS A 92 -3.93 -13.41 6.57
CA LYS A 92 -5.28 -12.80 6.61
C LYS A 92 -5.24 -11.28 6.68
N GLN A 93 -4.29 -10.72 7.44
CA GLN A 93 -4.12 -9.28 7.54
C GLN A 93 -3.66 -8.70 6.19
N LEU A 94 -2.67 -9.30 5.54
CA LEU A 94 -2.20 -8.91 4.20
C LEU A 94 -3.34 -8.96 3.17
N GLU A 95 -4.12 -10.04 3.13
CA GLU A 95 -5.31 -10.13 2.26
C GLU A 95 -6.31 -9.01 2.55
N PHE A 96 -6.54 -8.69 3.82
CA PHE A 96 -7.43 -7.60 4.20
C PHE A 96 -6.90 -6.22 3.78
N LEU A 97 -5.60 -5.96 3.92
CA LEU A 97 -4.97 -4.73 3.45
C LEU A 97 -5.05 -4.65 1.91
N LYS A 98 -4.70 -5.73 1.21
CA LYS A 98 -4.79 -5.85 -0.26
C LYS A 98 -6.22 -5.57 -0.73
N GLY A 99 -7.22 -6.21 -0.13
CA GLY A 99 -8.62 -6.02 -0.47
C GLY A 99 -9.13 -4.60 -0.25
N GLN A 100 -8.61 -3.87 0.75
CA GLN A 100 -8.91 -2.45 0.91
C GLN A 100 -8.32 -1.59 -0.21
N VAL A 101 -7.08 -1.87 -0.61
CA VAL A 101 -6.41 -1.18 -1.72
C VAL A 101 -7.13 -1.47 -3.04
N GLU A 102 -7.48 -2.74 -3.30
CA GLU A 102 -8.26 -3.13 -4.47
C GLU A 102 -9.63 -2.46 -4.52
N ARG A 103 -10.34 -2.38 -3.39
CA ARG A 103 -11.61 -1.66 -3.31
C ARG A 103 -11.44 -0.17 -3.57
N PHE A 104 -10.36 0.43 -3.09
CA PHE A 104 -10.05 1.83 -3.34
C PHE A 104 -9.82 2.08 -4.83
N ILE A 105 -8.99 1.26 -5.48
CA ILE A 105 -8.73 1.32 -6.92
C ILE A 105 -10.02 1.08 -7.69
N ALA A 106 -10.75 0.00 -7.40
CA ALA A 106 -12.00 -0.32 -8.08
C ALA A 106 -13.04 0.81 -7.95
N ARG A 107 -13.10 1.50 -6.80
CA ARG A 107 -13.98 2.65 -6.60
C ARG A 107 -13.61 3.82 -7.51
N HIS A 108 -12.32 4.11 -7.66
CA HIS A 108 -11.83 5.19 -8.54
C HIS A 108 -11.91 4.81 -10.03
N LYS A 109 -11.46 3.61 -10.40
CA LYS A 109 -11.50 3.08 -11.77
C LYS A 109 -12.93 2.96 -12.29
N ARG A 110 -13.88 2.53 -11.44
CA ARG A 110 -15.31 2.53 -11.77
C ARG A 110 -15.86 3.93 -11.96
N PHE A 111 -15.38 4.93 -11.23
CA PHE A 111 -15.73 6.33 -11.44
C PHE A 111 -15.19 6.88 -12.76
N GLY A 112 -13.99 6.46 -13.18
CA GLY A 112 -13.42 6.80 -14.49
C GLY A 112 -14.22 6.22 -15.67
N ILE A 113 -14.79 5.02 -15.52
CA ILE A 113 -15.62 4.38 -16.58
C ILE A 113 -16.96 5.12 -16.78
N ILE A 114 -17.53 5.76 -15.76
CA ILE A 114 -18.80 6.52 -15.91
C ILE A 114 -18.60 7.80 -16.74
N PHE A 115 -17.37 8.31 -16.83
CA PHE A 115 -17.06 9.52 -17.61
C PHE A 115 -16.63 9.23 -19.06
N SER A 116 -16.48 7.96 -19.45
CA SER A 116 -15.99 7.60 -20.79
C SER A 116 -17.05 6.97 -21.71
N GLU A 117 -18.32 6.89 -21.28
CA GLU A 117 -19.44 6.50 -22.16
C GLU A 117 -20.29 7.73 -22.53
N ALA A 118 -19.75 8.55 -23.42
CA ALA A 118 -20.46 9.40 -24.37
C ALA A 118 -19.49 9.62 -25.55
N PRO A 119 -19.89 9.55 -26.83
CA PRO A 119 -21.23 9.64 -27.41
C PRO A 119 -21.88 8.34 -27.89
#